data_AF-A0A7L4PJS5-F1
#
_entry.id   AF-A0A7L4PJS5-F1
#
_cell.length_a   1.000
_cell.length_b   1.000
_cell.length_c   1.000
_cell.angle_alpha   90.00
_cell.angle_beta   90.00
_cell.angle_gamma   90.00
#
_symmetry.space_group_name_H-M   'P 1'
#
loop_
_entity.id
_entity.type
_entity.pdbx_description
1 polymer ?
#
loop_
_entity_poly.entity_id
_entity_poly.type
_entity_poly.pdbx_seq_one_letter_code
_entity_poly.pdbx_strand_id
1 'polypeptide(L)' 'MLTIDRYKCGYCGACVGVCPACALELVETWLEVSDDCIECKRCTKICPAGALALMEDRS' A
#
# COMPACT_ATOMS: atom_id res chain seq x y z
N MET A 1 -6.81 7.47 -4.47
CA MET A 1 -5.81 6.57 -5.08
C MET A 1 -4.66 6.31 -4.11
N LEU A 2 -4.14 5.07 -4.05
CA LEU A 2 -3.00 4.67 -3.20
C LEU A 2 -1.67 5.08 -3.86
N THR A 3 -0.77 5.68 -3.08
CA THR A 3 0.59 6.06 -3.50
C THR A 3 1.65 5.41 -2.61
N ILE A 4 2.82 5.12 -3.21
CA ILE A 4 3.93 4.39 -2.57
C ILE A 4 5.21 5.21 -2.72
N ASP A 5 5.76 5.66 -1.59
CA ASP A 5 7.09 6.24 -1.52
C ASP A 5 8.14 5.12 -1.53
N ARG A 6 8.71 4.87 -2.71
CA ARG A 6 9.70 3.81 -2.94
C ARG A 6 11.13 4.18 -2.49
N TYR A 7 11.33 5.34 -1.84
CA TYR A 7 12.54 5.64 -1.06
C TYR A 7 12.38 5.28 0.42
N LYS A 8 11.14 5.21 0.93
CA LYS A 8 10.82 4.73 2.28
C LYS A 8 10.41 3.25 2.33
N CYS A 9 9.87 2.71 1.23
CA CYS A 9 9.38 1.34 1.21
C CYS A 9 10.52 0.32 1.34
N GLY A 10 10.62 -0.34 2.50
CA GLY A 10 11.57 -1.42 2.73
C GLY A 10 11.12 -2.81 2.23
N TYR A 11 10.10 -2.86 1.35
CA TYR A 11 9.61 -4.09 0.70
C TYR A 11 9.32 -5.27 1.65
N CYS A 12 8.84 -5.00 2.86
CA CYS A 12 8.65 -6.01 3.91
C CYS A 12 7.38 -6.87 3.79
N GLY A 13 6.55 -6.67 2.75
CA GLY A 13 5.32 -7.45 2.52
C GLY A 13 4.16 -7.23 3.51
N ALA A 14 4.34 -6.49 4.61
CA ALA A 14 3.31 -6.30 5.65
C ALA A 14 1.99 -5.70 5.12
N CYS A 15 2.05 -4.88 4.07
CA CYS A 15 0.89 -4.31 3.41
C CYS A 15 0.08 -5.33 2.58
N VAL A 16 0.76 -6.32 1.98
CA VAL A 16 0.13 -7.42 1.24
C VAL A 16 -0.71 -8.28 2.20
N GLY A 17 -0.09 -8.75 3.29
CA GLY A 17 -0.76 -9.64 4.25
C GLY A 17 -1.94 -9.04 5.01
N VAL A 18 -2.06 -7.71 5.08
CA VAL A 18 -3.21 -7.02 5.71
C VAL A 18 -4.32 -6.64 4.73
N CYS A 19 -4.08 -6.75 3.42
CA CYS A 19 -4.97 -6.26 2.38
C CYS A 19 -6.21 -7.17 2.24
N PRO A 20 -7.43 -6.71 2.62
CA PRO A 20 -8.61 -7.57 2.62
C PRO A 20 -9.16 -7.83 1.21
N ALA A 21 -8.74 -7.03 0.21
CA ALA A 21 -9.11 -7.18 -1.19
C ALA A 21 -8.01 -7.89 -2.02
N CYS A 22 -6.90 -8.32 -1.39
CA CYS A 22 -5.71 -8.87 -2.07
C CYS A 22 -5.11 -7.97 -3.17
N ALA A 23 -5.48 -6.68 -3.22
CA ALA A 23 -5.11 -5.70 -4.24
C ALA A 23 -3.66 -5.19 -4.17
N LEU A 24 -2.76 -5.93 -3.51
CA LEU A 24 -1.37 -5.56 -3.27
C LEU A 24 -0.51 -6.79 -3.48
N GLU A 25 0.46 -6.71 -4.38
CA GLU A 25 1.41 -7.80 -4.68
C GLU A 25 2.84 -7.28 -4.55
N LEU A 26 3.73 -8.10 -3.97
CA LEU A 26 5.14 -7.78 -3.80
C LEU A 26 6.00 -8.67 -4.72
N VAL A 27 6.54 -8.07 -5.77
CA VAL A 27 7.44 -8.70 -6.73
C VAL A 27 8.86 -8.21 -6.44
N GLU A 28 9.63 -9.00 -5.69
CA GLU A 28 10.97 -8.66 -5.19
C GLU A 28 11.04 -7.29 -4.48
N THR A 29 11.55 -6.26 -5.17
CA THR A 29 11.68 -4.86 -4.70
C THR A 29 10.71 -3.93 -5.42
N TRP A 30 9.55 -4.45 -5.80
CA TRP A 30 8.48 -3.71 -6.46
C TRP A 30 7.13 -4.10 -5.84
N LEU A 31 6.31 -3.09 -5.53
CA LEU A 31 4.99 -3.28 -4.92
C LEU A 31 3.93 -2.82 -5.91
N GLU A 32 3.12 -3.74 -6.40
CA GLU A 32 2.03 -3.52 -7.35
C GLU A 32 0.71 -3.31 -6.61
N VAL A 33 -0.18 -2.53 -7.22
CA VAL A 33 -1.51 -2.22 -6.69
C VAL A 33 -2.51 -2.47 -7.82
N SER A 34 -3.50 -3.33 -7.59
CA SER A 34 -4.59 -3.54 -8.57
C SER A 34 -5.74 -2.55 -8.35
N ASP A 35 -6.60 -2.43 -9.35
CA ASP A 35 -7.84 -1.65 -9.29
C ASP A 35 -8.86 -2.19 -8.26
N ASP A 36 -8.66 -3.39 -7.71
CA ASP A 36 -9.46 -3.96 -6.60
C ASP A 36 -9.22 -3.24 -5.26
N CYS A 37 -8.35 -2.22 -5.23
CA CYS A 37 -8.01 -1.47 -4.02
C CYS A 37 -9.20 -0.64 -3.50
N ILE A 38 -10.01 -1.22 -2.62
CA ILE A 38 -11.15 -0.58 -1.92
C ILE A 38 -10.79 0.56 -0.95
N GLU A 39 -9.61 1.16 -1.07
CA GLU A 39 -9.12 2.33 -0.31
C GLU A 39 -9.26 2.25 1.23
N CYS A 40 -9.29 1.04 1.80
CA CYS A 40 -9.62 0.80 3.22
C CYS A 40 -8.60 1.30 4.26
N LYS A 41 -7.52 1.98 3.85
CA LYS A 41 -6.45 2.55 4.71
C LYS A 41 -5.77 1.55 5.68
N ARG A 42 -5.86 0.23 5.45
CA ARG A 42 -5.15 -0.77 6.29
C ARG A 42 -3.66 -0.83 5.98
N CYS A 43 -3.29 -0.85 4.71
CA CYS A 43 -1.90 -0.85 4.23
C CYS A 43 -1.11 0.38 4.72
N THR A 44 -1.74 1.56 4.75
CA THR A 44 -1.12 2.80 5.26
C THR A 44 -0.90 2.74 6.77
N LYS A 45 -1.87 2.22 7.54
CA LYS A 45 -1.78 2.08 9.01
C LYS A 45 -0.75 1.05 9.49
N ILE A 46 -0.57 -0.06 8.76
CA ILE A 46 0.39 -1.10 9.16
C ILE A 46 1.83 -0.79 8.74
N CYS A 47 2.04 0.13 7.80
CA CYS A 47 3.35 0.39 7.20
C CYS A 47 4.31 1.02 8.23
N PRO A 48 5.34 0.30 8.73
CA PRO A 48 6.23 0.84 9.77
C PRO A 48 7.11 1.97 9.25
N ALA A 49 7.35 2.03 7.94
CA ALA A 49 8.14 3.07 7.28
C ALA A 49 7.31 4.31 6.88
N GLY A 50 5.97 4.30 7.05
CA GLY A 50 5.10 5.38 6.58
C GLY A 50 5.17 5.62 5.07
N ALA A 51 5.48 4.58 4.29
CA ALA A 51 5.72 4.65 2.85
C ALA A 51 4.44 4.64 1.99
N LEU A 52 3.28 4.36 2.58
CA LEU A 52 2.00 4.18 1.89
C LEU A 52 1.04 5.31 2.30
N ALA A 53 0.50 6.03 1.32
CA ALA A 53 -0.49 7.09 1.54
C ALA A 53 -1.71 6.92 0.63
N LEU A 54 -2.90 7.23 1.14
CA LEU A 54 -4.11 7.36 0.33
C LEU A 54 -4.44 8.84 0.23
N MET A 55 -4.43 9.38 -0.98
CA MET A 55 -4.93 10.72 -1.22
C MET A 55 -6.46 10.68 -1.09
N GLU A 56 -6.96 11.27 -0.01
CA GLU A 56 -8.35 11.70 0.06
C GLU A 56 -8.46 12.96 -0.78
N ASP A 57 -9.31 12.92 -1.82
CA ASP A 57 -9.75 14.14 -2.48
C ASP A 57 -10.55 14.94 -1.45
N ARG A 58 -9.89 15.93 -0.85
CA ARG A 58 -10.55 16.98 -0.07
C ARG A 58 -11.02 18.03 -1.06
N SER A 59 -12.16 17.74 -1.68
CA SER A 59 -13.02 18.73 -2.34
C SER A 59 -13.47 19.81 -1.34
#